data_AF-A0A5N7WIB7-F1
#
_entry.id   AF-A0A5N7WIB7-F1
#
_cell.length_a   1.000
_cell.length_b   1.000
_cell.length_c   1.000
_cell.angle_alpha   90.00
_cell.angle_beta   90.00
_cell.angle_gamma   90.00
#
_symmetry.space_group_name_H-M   'P 1'
#
loop_
_entity.id
_entity.type
_entity.pdbx_description
1 polymer ?
#
loop_
_entity_poly.entity_id
_entity_poly.type
_entity_poly.pdbx_seq_one_letter_code
_entity_poly.pdbx_strand_id
1 'polypeptide(L)'
;MTQKNNAQPHKNAELSAGSKRILTYPSQKSSACAEVLAHLLAGEVLTAVDTLDDASTMRAAAHVHYLSNRYGWPIAAETRATGCADGRMALVAAYRLPVDCIHEARAAGAGEWCAEVHKARKALRAKAPEAYRLAAAINGTRGYAEPGVGNQKGGA
;
A
#
# COMPACT_ATOMS: atom_id res chain seq x y z
N MET A 1 16.35 23.67 34.29
CA MET A 1 15.44 23.39 33.14
C MET A 1 15.73 21.99 32.66
N THR A 2 14.89 21.03 33.04
CA THR A 2 15.12 19.59 32.83
C THR A 2 14.47 19.17 31.53
N GLN A 3 15.27 18.83 30.50
CA GLN A 3 14.76 18.21 29.27
C GLN A 3 14.31 16.77 29.57
N LYS A 4 13.01 16.52 29.44
CA LYS A 4 12.46 15.16 29.42
C LYS A 4 12.63 14.61 28.02
N ASN A 5 13.68 13.80 27.81
CA ASN A 5 13.84 12.98 26.63
C ASN A 5 12.81 11.84 26.65
N ASN A 6 11.66 12.05 26.01
CA ASN A 6 10.69 10.98 25.75
C ASN A 6 11.06 10.24 24.46
N ALA A 7 12.16 9.49 24.49
CA ALA A 7 12.46 8.51 23.46
C ALA A 7 11.58 7.28 23.73
N GLN A 8 10.53 7.08 22.94
CA GLN A 8 9.81 5.82 22.95
C GLN A 8 10.76 4.71 22.45
N PRO A 9 11.00 3.63 23.21
CA PRO A 9 11.79 2.52 22.74
C PRO A 9 11.03 1.84 21.61
N HIS A 10 11.64 1.82 20.42
CA HIS A 10 11.25 0.99 19.31
C HIS A 10 11.38 -0.46 19.78
N LYS A 11 10.24 -1.06 20.16
CA LYS A 11 10.14 -2.50 20.36
C LYS A 11 10.43 -3.14 19.01
N ASN A 12 11.66 -3.62 18.84
CA ASN A 12 11.96 -4.72 17.94
C ASN A 12 11.10 -5.88 18.41
N ALA A 13 9.89 -5.98 17.86
CA ALA A 13 9.13 -7.21 17.94
C ALA A 13 9.87 -8.20 17.04
N GLU A 14 10.79 -8.95 17.64
CA GLU A 14 11.15 -10.27 17.15
C GLU A 14 9.83 -10.99 16.86
N LEU A 15 9.51 -11.11 15.58
CA LEU A 15 8.41 -11.92 15.11
C LEU A 15 8.80 -13.36 15.44
N SER A 16 8.37 -13.78 16.63
CA SER A 16 8.51 -15.13 17.18
C SER A 16 8.35 -16.18 16.08
N ALA A 17 9.44 -16.92 15.85
CA ALA A 17 9.42 -18.17 15.13
C ALA A 17 8.50 -19.15 15.87
N GLY A 18 7.47 -19.68 15.20
CA GLY A 18 6.73 -20.83 15.75
C GLY A 18 5.20 -20.78 15.72
N SER A 19 4.57 -20.17 14.71
CA SER A 19 3.21 -20.56 14.36
C SER A 19 3.10 -20.68 12.85
N LYS A 20 2.88 -21.90 12.36
CA LYS A 20 2.62 -22.20 10.95
C LYS A 20 1.27 -21.58 10.57
N ARG A 21 1.24 -20.26 10.44
CA ARG A 21 0.08 -19.52 9.98
C ARG A 21 -0.14 -19.92 8.52
N ILE A 22 -1.33 -20.43 8.23
CA ILE A 22 -1.72 -20.72 6.85
C ILE A 22 -1.72 -19.38 6.10
N LEU A 23 -0.75 -19.20 5.21
CA LEU A 23 -0.69 -18.04 4.34
C LEU A 23 -1.81 -18.16 3.32
N THR A 24 -2.68 -17.17 3.29
CA THR A 24 -3.81 -17.13 2.36
C THR A 24 -3.73 -15.91 1.47
N TYR A 25 -4.29 -16.01 0.27
CA TYR A 25 -4.31 -14.90 -0.67
C TYR A 25 -5.61 -14.10 -0.55
N PRO A 26 -5.57 -12.77 -0.74
CA PRO A 26 -6.78 -11.98 -0.95
C PRO A 26 -7.66 -12.54 -2.07
N SER A 27 -8.94 -12.75 -1.78
CA SER A 27 -9.90 -13.28 -2.75
C SER A 27 -10.19 -12.32 -3.89
N GLN A 28 -10.25 -11.00 -3.60
CA GLN A 28 -10.49 -9.98 -4.61
C GLN A 28 -9.19 -9.54 -5.29
N LYS A 29 -8.89 -10.17 -6.44
CA LYS A 29 -7.65 -9.97 -7.22
C LYS A 29 -7.51 -8.58 -7.83
N SER A 30 -8.62 -7.87 -8.07
CA SER A 30 -8.60 -6.49 -8.56
C SER A 30 -8.41 -5.44 -7.45
N SER A 31 -8.22 -5.84 -6.20
CA SER A 31 -8.04 -4.90 -5.08
C SER A 31 -6.59 -4.40 -4.98
N ALA A 32 -6.42 -3.18 -4.44
CA ALA A 32 -5.10 -2.65 -4.14
C ALA A 32 -4.35 -3.51 -3.10
N CYS A 33 -5.08 -4.15 -2.17
CA CYS A 33 -4.48 -5.08 -1.20
C CYS A 33 -3.81 -6.29 -1.88
N ALA A 34 -4.46 -6.87 -2.90
CA ALA A 34 -3.91 -7.97 -3.67
C ALA A 34 -2.67 -7.53 -4.45
N GLU A 35 -2.72 -6.35 -5.07
CA GLU A 35 -1.58 -5.81 -5.81
C GLU A 35 -0.37 -5.52 -4.90
N VAL A 36 -0.58 -4.91 -3.72
CA VAL A 36 0.48 -4.72 -2.72
C VAL A 36 1.16 -6.04 -2.35
N LEU A 37 0.40 -7.11 -2.13
CA LEU A 37 0.99 -8.42 -1.86
C LEU A 37 1.77 -8.96 -3.07
N ALA A 38 1.29 -8.76 -4.29
CA ALA A 38 1.99 -9.21 -5.51
C ALA A 38 3.37 -8.53 -5.66
N HIS A 39 3.46 -7.22 -5.40
CA HIS A 39 4.74 -6.49 -5.37
C HIS A 39 5.69 -7.02 -4.28
N LEU A 40 5.18 -7.26 -3.06
CA LEU A 40 5.98 -7.86 -1.99
C LEU A 40 6.49 -9.27 -2.35
N LEU A 41 5.68 -10.08 -3.04
CA LEU A 41 6.06 -11.42 -3.54
C LEU A 41 7.06 -11.37 -4.71
N ALA A 42 7.11 -10.25 -5.43
CA ALA A 42 8.17 -9.98 -6.41
C ALA A 42 9.52 -9.72 -5.73
N GLY A 43 9.54 -9.48 -4.42
CA GLY A 43 10.72 -9.15 -3.63
C GLY A 43 10.97 -7.65 -3.50
N GLU A 44 9.99 -6.83 -3.88
CA GLU A 44 10.09 -5.39 -3.81
C GLU A 44 9.97 -4.88 -2.37
N VAL A 45 10.55 -3.71 -2.13
CA VAL A 45 10.42 -2.98 -0.87
C VAL A 45 9.50 -1.80 -1.13
N LEU A 46 8.36 -1.75 -0.43
CA LEU A 46 7.32 -0.76 -0.69
C LEU A 46 7.26 0.29 0.42
N THR A 47 7.30 1.55 0.04
CA THR A 47 6.91 2.69 0.87
C THR A 47 5.47 3.12 0.56
N ALA A 48 4.95 4.10 1.30
CA ALA A 48 3.63 4.66 1.01
C ALA A 48 3.55 5.31 -0.39
N VAL A 49 4.66 5.89 -0.87
CA VAL A 49 4.73 6.50 -2.21
C VAL A 49 4.74 5.42 -3.28
N ASP A 50 5.53 4.35 -3.11
CA ASP A 50 5.54 3.24 -4.07
C ASP A 50 4.14 2.61 -4.21
N THR A 51 3.42 2.43 -3.11
CA THR A 51 2.02 1.93 -3.19
C THR A 51 1.05 2.91 -3.84
N LEU A 52 1.34 4.22 -3.80
CA LEU A 52 0.54 5.22 -4.48
C LEU A 52 0.77 5.12 -6.00
N ASP A 53 2.04 5.04 -6.41
CA ASP A 53 2.41 5.01 -7.82
C ASP A 53 2.02 3.67 -8.47
N ASP A 54 2.34 2.56 -7.81
CA ASP A 54 2.16 1.22 -8.37
C ASP A 54 0.75 0.68 -8.15
N ALA A 55 0.19 0.83 -6.93
CA ALA A 55 -1.10 0.25 -6.54
C ALA A 55 -2.25 1.26 -6.47
N SER A 56 -2.00 2.54 -6.78
CA SER A 56 -2.99 3.62 -6.75
C SER A 56 -3.66 3.78 -5.39
N THR A 57 -2.90 3.60 -4.30
CA THR A 57 -3.40 3.72 -2.92
C THR A 57 -2.39 4.42 -2.00
N MET A 58 -2.87 5.36 -1.18
CA MET A 58 -2.06 5.97 -0.12
C MET A 58 -2.04 5.14 1.17
N ARG A 59 -2.74 3.99 1.19
CA ARG A 59 -3.03 3.23 2.42
C ARG A 59 -2.09 2.03 2.63
N ALA A 60 -0.80 2.16 2.32
CA ALA A 60 0.20 1.09 2.49
C ALA A 60 0.08 0.38 3.85
N ALA A 61 0.18 1.15 4.94
CA ALA A 61 0.15 0.62 6.30
C ALA A 61 -1.13 -0.18 6.61
N ALA A 62 -2.28 0.26 6.10
CA ALA A 62 -3.54 -0.45 6.29
C ALA A 62 -3.56 -1.78 5.52
N HIS A 63 -3.07 -1.81 4.29
CA HIS A 63 -2.97 -3.04 3.51
C HIS A 63 -1.99 -4.03 4.15
N VAL A 64 -0.81 -3.57 4.58
CA VAL A 64 0.16 -4.39 5.31
C VAL A 64 -0.46 -4.97 6.58
N HIS A 65 -1.15 -4.14 7.37
CA HIS A 65 -1.85 -4.60 8.57
C HIS A 65 -2.90 -5.68 8.24
N TYR A 66 -3.69 -5.51 7.18
CA TYR A 66 -4.64 -6.53 6.74
C TYR A 66 -3.94 -7.81 6.28
N LEU A 67 -2.87 -7.71 5.49
CA LEU A 67 -2.09 -8.86 5.01
C LEU A 67 -1.49 -9.66 6.16
N SER A 68 -0.99 -8.99 7.19
CA SER A 68 -0.43 -9.68 8.36
C SER A 68 -1.49 -10.32 9.26
N ASN A 69 -2.59 -9.60 9.54
CA ASN A 69 -3.58 -10.06 10.54
C ASN A 69 -4.64 -10.99 9.96
N ARG A 70 -5.10 -10.72 8.74
CA ARG A 70 -6.17 -11.52 8.11
C ARG A 70 -5.64 -12.67 7.26
N TYR A 71 -4.49 -12.45 6.61
CA TYR A 71 -3.95 -13.38 5.62
C TYR A 71 -2.68 -14.09 6.07
N GLY A 72 -2.10 -13.68 7.21
CA GLY A 72 -0.97 -14.34 7.85
C GLY A 72 0.42 -13.96 7.34
N TRP A 73 0.53 -13.01 6.41
CA TRP A 73 1.81 -12.67 5.77
C TRP A 73 2.81 -12.01 6.74
N PRO A 74 4.04 -12.56 6.88
CA PRO A 74 5.05 -12.06 7.81
C PRO A 74 5.80 -10.84 7.25
N ILE A 75 5.09 -9.75 7.00
CA ILE A 75 5.67 -8.54 6.40
C ILE A 75 6.52 -7.82 7.45
N ALA A 76 7.79 -7.59 7.12
CA ALA A 76 8.69 -6.77 7.92
C ALA A 76 8.51 -5.29 7.56
N ALA A 77 8.61 -4.42 8.56
CA ALA A 77 8.61 -2.98 8.39
C ALA A 77 9.92 -2.40 8.95
N GLU A 78 10.57 -1.55 8.17
CA GLU A 78 11.75 -0.80 8.59
C GLU A 78 11.57 0.69 8.33
N THR A 79 12.22 1.52 9.14
CA THR A 79 12.18 2.97 8.98
C THR A 79 13.29 3.42 8.05
N ARG A 80 12.96 4.18 7.00
CA ARG A 80 13.92 4.77 6.05
C ARG A 80 13.78 6.29 6.02
N ALA A 81 14.90 6.99 5.88
CA ALA A 81 14.89 8.43 5.65
C ALA A 81 14.65 8.73 4.16
N THR A 82 13.85 9.76 3.88
CA THR A 82 13.60 10.28 2.52
C THR A 82 13.60 11.80 2.50
N GLY A 83 14.03 12.39 1.39
CA GLY A 83 13.86 13.81 1.12
C GLY A 83 12.44 14.13 0.66
N CYS A 84 11.91 15.26 1.10
CA CYS A 84 10.64 15.82 0.67
C CYS A 84 10.88 16.96 -0.34
N ALA A 85 9.97 17.12 -1.31
CA ALA A 85 10.08 18.14 -2.35
C ALA A 85 10.05 19.59 -1.81
N ASP A 86 9.58 19.78 -0.57
CA ASP A 86 9.59 21.06 0.15
C ASP A 86 10.87 21.31 0.97
N GLY A 87 11.90 20.49 0.77
CA GLY A 87 13.21 20.61 1.43
C GLY A 87 13.31 19.95 2.80
N ARG A 88 12.23 19.33 3.30
CA ARG A 88 12.27 18.56 4.56
C ARG A 88 12.90 17.18 4.37
N MET A 89 13.33 16.57 5.47
CA MET A 89 13.58 15.13 5.56
C MET A 89 12.46 14.48 6.39
N ALA A 90 12.01 13.32 5.96
CA ALA A 90 11.02 12.51 6.67
C ALA A 90 11.51 11.08 6.88
N LEU A 91 11.08 10.46 7.98
CA LEU A 91 11.20 9.04 8.19
C LEU A 91 9.91 8.35 7.73
N VAL A 92 10.03 7.40 6.81
CA VAL A 92 8.92 6.65 6.24
C VAL A 92 9.08 5.16 6.53
N ALA A 93 7.96 4.45 6.58
CA ALA A 93 7.97 3.00 6.67
C ALA A 93 8.23 2.39 5.28
N ALA A 94 9.12 1.41 5.24
CA ALA A 94 9.42 0.57 4.09
C ALA A 94 9.10 -0.89 4.45
N TYR A 95 8.30 -1.55 3.61
CA TYR A 95 7.73 -2.87 3.86
C TYR A 95 8.34 -3.90 2.91
N ARG A 96 8.68 -5.08 3.44
CA ARG A 96 9.18 -6.20 2.62
C ARG A 96 8.72 -7.55 3.16
N LEU A 97 8.68 -8.55 2.30
CA LEU A 97 8.57 -9.94 2.74
C LEU A 97 9.97 -10.54 3.01
N PRO A 98 10.11 -11.43 3.99
CA PRO A 98 11.30 -12.26 4.16
C PRO A 98 11.56 -13.10 2.91
N VAL A 99 12.83 -13.23 2.54
CA VAL A 99 13.26 -13.95 1.33
C VAL A 99 12.78 -15.41 1.35
N ASP A 100 12.91 -16.10 2.49
CA ASP A 100 12.45 -17.48 2.65
C ASP A 100 10.94 -17.61 2.40
N CYS A 101 10.15 -16.67 2.91
CA CYS A 101 8.69 -16.64 2.67
C CYS A 101 8.36 -16.44 1.19
N ILE A 102 9.12 -15.62 0.47
CA ILE A 102 8.96 -15.44 -0.98
C ILE A 102 9.29 -16.75 -1.73
N HIS A 103 10.37 -17.44 -1.35
CA HIS A 103 10.73 -18.72 -1.97
C HIS A 103 9.67 -19.80 -1.72
N GLU A 104 9.19 -19.92 -0.48
CA GLU A 104 8.11 -20.86 -0.13
C GLU A 104 6.83 -20.56 -0.92
N ALA A 105 6.42 -19.28 -1.00
CA ALA A 105 5.25 -18.87 -1.75
C ALA A 105 5.39 -19.18 -3.25
N ARG A 106 6.57 -18.92 -3.84
CA ARG A 106 6.86 -19.25 -5.24
C ARG A 106 6.80 -20.75 -5.50
N ALA A 107 7.39 -21.56 -4.62
CA ALA A 107 7.32 -23.02 -4.70
C ALA A 107 5.87 -23.54 -4.57
N ALA A 108 5.03 -22.83 -3.82
CA ALA A 108 3.60 -23.09 -3.68
C ALA A 108 2.72 -22.50 -4.81
N GLY A 109 3.31 -21.97 -5.89
CA GLY A 109 2.56 -21.49 -7.06
C GLY A 109 2.12 -20.03 -7.01
N ALA A 110 2.69 -19.18 -6.14
CA ALA A 110 2.35 -17.75 -6.07
C ALA A 110 2.42 -17.00 -7.40
N GLY A 111 3.26 -17.47 -8.34
CA GLY A 111 3.41 -16.85 -9.67
C GLY A 111 2.11 -16.79 -10.47
N GLU A 112 1.30 -17.86 -10.44
CA GLU A 112 0.01 -17.89 -11.13
C GLU A 112 -0.95 -16.87 -10.51
N TRP A 113 -1.01 -16.84 -9.18
CA TRP A 113 -1.84 -15.88 -8.46
C TRP A 113 -1.44 -14.42 -8.75
N CYS A 114 -0.14 -14.11 -8.74
CA CYS A 114 0.35 -12.77 -9.10
C CYS A 114 -0.05 -12.39 -10.53
N ALA A 115 0.07 -13.31 -11.50
CA ALA A 115 -0.34 -13.05 -12.87
C ALA A 115 -1.84 -12.73 -12.99
N GLU A 116 -2.69 -13.44 -12.25
CA GLU A 116 -4.12 -13.15 -12.20
C GLU A 116 -4.43 -11.80 -11.55
N VAL A 117 -3.71 -11.41 -10.50
CA VAL A 117 -3.81 -10.08 -9.88
C VAL A 117 -3.46 -8.99 -10.90
N HIS A 118 -2.30 -9.09 -11.56
CA HIS A 118 -1.91 -8.09 -12.56
C HIS A 118 -2.93 -7.99 -13.70
N LYS A 119 -3.45 -9.12 -14.18
CA LYS A 119 -4.52 -9.15 -15.19
C LYS A 119 -5.79 -8.44 -14.70
N ALA A 120 -6.26 -8.75 -13.49
CA ALA A 120 -7.46 -8.16 -12.91
C ALA A 120 -7.31 -6.65 -12.66
N ARG A 121 -6.13 -6.21 -12.19
CA ARG A 121 -5.81 -4.80 -11.94
C ARG A 121 -5.69 -4.01 -13.24
N LYS A 122 -5.06 -4.58 -14.28
CA LYS A 122 -5.03 -3.97 -15.62
C LYS A 122 -6.44 -3.76 -16.17
N ALA A 123 -7.30 -4.77 -16.06
CA ALA A 123 -8.70 -4.68 -16.49
C ALA A 123 -9.49 -3.62 -15.70
N LEU A 124 -9.24 -3.48 -14.40
CA LEU A 124 -9.87 -2.44 -13.58
C LEU A 124 -9.39 -1.04 -13.97
N ARG A 125 -8.09 -0.83 -14.15
CA ARG A 125 -7.52 0.46 -14.57
C ARG A 125 -8.06 0.94 -15.91
N ALA A 126 -8.36 0.03 -16.84
CA ALA A 126 -8.99 0.38 -18.11
C ALA A 126 -10.37 1.07 -17.94
N LYS A 127 -11.03 0.88 -16.80
CA LYS A 127 -12.32 1.52 -16.46
C LYS A 127 -12.16 2.88 -15.75
N ALA A 128 -10.94 3.37 -15.56
CA ALA A 128 -10.70 4.64 -14.86
C ALA A 128 -11.49 5.84 -15.45
N PRO A 129 -11.57 6.04 -16.79
CA PRO A 129 -12.35 7.14 -17.34
C PRO A 129 -13.84 7.11 -16.98
N GLU A 130 -14.43 5.91 -16.95
CA GLU A 130 -15.82 5.72 -16.53
C GLU A 130 -15.99 6.03 -15.04
N ALA A 131 -15.07 5.57 -14.21
CA ALA A 131 -15.06 5.86 -12.77
C ALA A 131 -14.98 7.37 -12.49
N TYR A 132 -14.16 8.10 -13.23
CA TYR A 132 -14.09 9.56 -13.11
C TYR A 132 -15.40 10.25 -13.50
N ARG A 133 -16.03 9.84 -14.62
CA ARG A 133 -17.33 10.39 -15.02
C ARG A 133 -18.42 10.12 -13.98
N LEU A 134 -18.47 8.91 -13.44
CA LEU A 134 -19.42 8.53 -12.41
C LEU A 134 -19.20 9.34 -11.12
N ALA A 135 -17.95 9.52 -10.70
CA ALA A 135 -17.61 10.33 -9.54
C ALA A 135 -18.02 11.81 -9.73
N ALA A 136 -17.73 12.40 -10.89
CA ALA A 136 -18.13 13.77 -11.22
C ALA A 136 -19.65 13.94 -11.20
N ALA A 137 -20.40 12.99 -11.79
CA ALA A 137 -21.86 13.00 -11.76
C ALA A 137 -22.42 12.95 -10.32
N ILE A 138 -21.91 12.03 -9.49
CA ILE A 138 -22.35 11.89 -8.08
C ILE A 138 -22.03 13.15 -7.29
N ASN A 139 -20.82 13.71 -7.45
CA ASN A 139 -20.41 14.92 -6.73
C ASN A 139 -21.22 16.14 -7.18
N GLY A 140 -21.51 16.25 -8.48
CA GLY A 140 -22.40 17.26 -9.04
C GLY A 140 -23.81 17.18 -8.46
N THR A 141 -24.40 15.99 -8.35
CA THR A 141 -25.69 15.78 -7.68
C THR A 141 -25.66 16.18 -6.21
N ARG A 142 -24.52 15.99 -5.53
CA ARG A 142 -24.33 16.37 -4.11
C ARG A 142 -23.94 17.84 -3.92
N GLY A 143 -23.74 18.60 -4.99
CA GLY A 143 -23.32 20.00 -4.93
C GLY A 143 -21.87 20.20 -4.45
N TYR A 144 -21.03 19.16 -4.50
CA TYR A 144 -19.62 19.29 -4.16
C TYR A 144 -18.84 19.88 -5.33
N ALA A 145 -18.07 20.95 -5.05
CA ALA A 145 -17.13 21.51 -6.01
C ALA A 145 -16.00 20.52 -6.32
N GLU A 146 -15.47 20.58 -7.55
CA GLU A 146 -14.30 19.79 -7.92
C GLU A 146 -13.08 20.21 -7.08
N PRO A 147 -12.36 19.27 -6.44
CA PRO A 147 -11.16 19.59 -5.68
C PRO A 147 -10.09 20.24 -6.56
N GLY A 148 -9.49 21.33 -6.10
CA GLY A 148 -8.36 21.98 -6.78
C GLY A 148 -8.72 22.98 -7.88
N VAL A 149 -10.00 23.10 -8.29
CA VAL A 149 -10.46 24.21 -9.13
C VAL A 149 -10.78 25.41 -8.22
N GLY A 150 -9.72 26.05 -7.72
CA GLY A 150 -9.84 27.36 -7.08
C GLY A 150 -10.44 28.33 -8.10
N ASN A 151 -11.55 28.96 -7.73
CA ASN A 151 -12.30 29.93 -8.53
C ASN A 151 -11.37 31.09 -8.97
N GLN A 152 -10.71 30.99 -10.13
CA GLN A 152 -10.13 32.13 -10.82
C GLN A 152 -11.27 32.98 -11.43
N LYS A 153 -12.01 33.66 -10.56
CA LYS A 153 -12.75 34.87 -10.91
C LYS A 153 -12.01 36.07 -10.33
N GLY A 154 -10.87 36.40 -10.95
CA GLY A 154 -10.27 37.72 -10.86
C GLY A 154 -10.78 38.52 -12.05
N GLY A 155 -11.68 39.46 -11.78
CA GLY A 155 -12.30 40.32 -12.78
C GLY A 155 -11.33 41.35 -13.38
N ALA A 156 -11.73 41.76 -14.59
CA ALA A 156 -11.50 43.02 -15.31
C ALA A 156 -10.35 43.93 -14.87
#